data_AF-A0A529N961-F1
#
_entry.id   AF-A0A529N961-F1
#
_cell.length_a   1.000
_cell.length_b   1.000
_cell.length_c   1.000
_cell.angle_alpha   90.00
_cell.angle_beta   90.00
_cell.angle_gamma   90.00
#
_symmetry.space_group_name_H-M   'P 1'
#
loop_
_entity.id
_entity.type
_entity.pdbx_description
1 polymer ?
#
loop_
_entity_poly.entity_id
_entity_poly.type
_entity_poly.pdbx_seq_one_letter_code
_entity_poly.pdbx_strand_id
1 'polypeptide(L)'
;MAETTLVHSGQTEPRPSGWQGIAADWASDQRAFKNVSWGKAMMWIFLLSDTFIFGCFLLSYMTARMSTRVPWPNPSEVFALRIG
;
A
#
# COMPACT_ATOMS: atom_id res chain seq x y z
N MET A 1 -44.48 -40.76 -4.79
CA MET A 1 -43.15 -40.27 -5.16
C MET A 1 -43.15 -38.77 -5.01
N ALA A 2 -42.60 -38.24 -3.92
CA ALA A 2 -42.35 -36.81 -3.74
C ALA A 2 -40.90 -36.69 -3.29
N GLU A 3 -40.06 -36.18 -4.18
CA GLU A 3 -38.62 -36.01 -4.00
C GLU A 3 -38.39 -34.77 -3.13
N THR A 4 -37.88 -34.98 -1.91
CA THR A 4 -37.49 -33.90 -1.01
C THR A 4 -36.12 -33.38 -1.44
N THR A 5 -36.10 -32.24 -2.13
CA THR A 5 -34.89 -31.46 -2.39
C THR A 5 -34.26 -31.03 -1.06
N LEU A 6 -33.19 -31.71 -0.65
CA LEU A 6 -32.35 -31.25 0.45
C LEU A 6 -31.58 -30.02 0.00
N VAL A 7 -32.08 -28.85 0.39
CA VAL A 7 -31.31 -27.60 0.32
C VAL A 7 -30.18 -27.74 1.33
N HIS A 8 -28.98 -28.05 0.85
CA HIS A 8 -27.76 -28.01 1.66
C HIS A 8 -27.46 -26.55 1.97
N SER A 9 -28.05 -26.05 3.04
CA SER A 9 -27.70 -24.78 3.67
C SER A 9 -26.27 -24.92 4.20
N GLY A 10 -25.30 -24.51 3.37
CA GLY A 10 -23.90 -24.46 3.74
C GLY A 10 -23.74 -23.71 5.06
N GLN A 11 -23.28 -24.41 6.08
CA GLN A 11 -22.97 -23.86 7.38
C GLN A 11 -21.95 -22.74 7.19
N THR A 12 -22.35 -21.49 7.45
CA THR A 12 -21.46 -20.35 7.43
C THR A 12 -20.79 -20.29 8.80
N GLU A 13 -19.61 -20.90 8.92
CA GLU A 13 -18.78 -20.78 10.13
C GLU A 13 -18.58 -19.30 10.50
N PRO A 14 -18.59 -18.95 11.80
CA PRO A 14 -18.48 -17.56 12.24
C PRO A 14 -17.10 -17.03 11.86
N ARG A 15 -17.08 -16.07 10.92
CA ARG A 15 -15.85 -15.40 10.48
C ARG A 15 -15.21 -14.73 11.71
N PRO A 16 -13.92 -14.98 12.00
CA PRO A 16 -13.26 -14.38 13.16
C PRO A 16 -13.34 -12.85 13.05
N SER A 17 -13.79 -12.17 14.11
CA SER A 17 -13.92 -10.71 14.13
C SER A 17 -12.59 -10.04 14.52
N GLY A 18 -12.39 -8.80 14.09
CA GLY A 18 -11.19 -8.00 14.43
C GLY A 18 -10.00 -8.24 13.50
N TRP A 19 -8.79 -8.02 14.01
CA TRP A 19 -7.53 -8.17 13.26
C TRP A 19 -7.34 -9.58 12.70
N GLN A 20 -7.90 -10.59 13.38
CA GLN A 20 -7.90 -11.98 12.91
C GLN A 20 -8.80 -12.15 11.68
N GLY A 21 -9.90 -11.41 11.57
CA GLY A 21 -10.77 -11.40 10.38
C GLY A 21 -10.10 -10.75 9.18
N ILE A 22 -9.40 -9.64 9.40
CA ILE A 22 -8.62 -8.97 8.35
C ILE A 22 -7.46 -9.88 7.88
N ALA A 23 -6.77 -10.54 8.81
CA ALA A 23 -5.72 -11.49 8.46
C ALA A 23 -6.27 -12.73 7.73
N ALA A 24 -7.45 -13.21 8.11
CA ALA A 24 -8.13 -14.32 7.43
C ALA A 24 -8.60 -13.92 6.02
N ASP A 25 -9.15 -12.72 5.84
CA ASP A 25 -9.53 -12.17 4.53
C ASP A 25 -8.29 -11.90 3.66
N TRP A 26 -7.20 -11.39 4.23
CA TRP A 26 -5.93 -11.20 3.53
C TRP A 26 -5.25 -12.52 3.13
N ALA A 27 -5.34 -13.55 3.99
CA ALA A 27 -4.87 -14.90 3.68
C ALA A 27 -5.75 -15.59 2.62
N SER A 28 -7.06 -15.33 2.63
CA SER A 28 -7.97 -15.71 1.54
C SER A 28 -7.57 -15.02 0.23
N ASP A 29 -7.21 -13.74 0.27
CA ASP A 29 -6.69 -12.97 -0.87
C ASP A 29 -5.30 -13.39 -1.33
N GLN A 30 -4.58 -14.27 -0.62
CA GLN A 30 -3.41 -14.97 -1.20
C GLN A 30 -3.79 -15.82 -2.42
N ARG A 31 -5.06 -16.22 -2.57
CA ARG A 31 -5.56 -16.78 -3.84
C ARG A 31 -5.69 -15.73 -4.94
N ALA A 32 -5.97 -14.47 -4.63
CA ALA A 32 -5.94 -13.39 -5.61
C ALA A 32 -4.51 -13.16 -6.14
N PHE A 33 -3.49 -13.29 -5.27
CA PHE A 33 -2.08 -13.26 -5.68
C PHE A 33 -1.65 -14.49 -6.51
N LYS A 34 -2.30 -15.66 -6.37
CA LYS A 34 -2.07 -16.82 -7.24
C LYS A 34 -2.53 -16.62 -8.69
N ASN A 35 -3.50 -15.72 -8.92
CA ASN A 35 -3.95 -15.34 -10.26
C ASN A 35 -3.10 -14.21 -10.89
N VAL A 36 -2.15 -13.65 -10.14
CA VAL A 36 -1.23 -12.64 -10.66
C VAL A 36 -0.06 -13.38 -11.32
N SER A 37 -0.01 -13.34 -12.65
CA SER A 37 1.14 -13.82 -13.43
C SER A 37 2.45 -13.32 -12.81
N TRP A 38 3.43 -14.19 -12.67
CA TRP A 38 4.73 -13.88 -12.03
C TRP A 38 5.37 -12.56 -12.52
N GLY A 39 5.25 -12.23 -13.80
CA GLY A 39 5.73 -10.95 -14.35
C GLY A 39 5.04 -9.71 -13.78
N LYS A 40 3.74 -9.78 -13.45
CA LYS A 40 3.01 -8.68 -12.79
C LYS A 40 3.46 -8.53 -11.34
N ALA A 41 3.65 -9.63 -10.63
CA ALA A 41 4.15 -9.59 -9.25
C ALA A 41 5.55 -8.95 -9.17
N MET A 42 6.44 -9.27 -10.11
CA MET A 42 7.78 -8.67 -10.18
C MET A 42 7.74 -7.15 -10.40
N MET A 43 6.81 -6.66 -11.23
CA MET A 43 6.59 -5.22 -11.40
C MET A 43 6.11 -4.57 -10.10
N TRP A 44 5.16 -5.19 -9.38
CA TRP A 44 4.66 -4.66 -8.11
C TRP A 44 5.75 -4.60 -7.04
N ILE A 45 6.61 -5.61 -6.95
CA ILE A 45 7.76 -5.61 -6.03
C ILE A 45 8.74 -4.49 -6.39
N PHE A 46 9.04 -4.31 -7.68
CA PHE A 46 9.90 -3.24 -8.15
C PHE A 46 9.33 -1.85 -7.83
N LEU A 47 8.06 -1.61 -8.15
CA LEU A 47 7.40 -0.33 -7.91
C LEU A 47 7.27 -0.01 -6.41
N LEU A 48 6.99 -1.02 -5.60
CA LEU A 48 6.92 -0.88 -4.14
C LEU A 48 8.30 -0.62 -3.54
N SER A 49 9.35 -1.28 -4.05
CA SER A 49 10.74 -1.03 -3.67
C SER A 49 11.15 0.41 -3.97
N ASP A 50 10.89 0.90 -5.19
CA ASP A 50 11.22 2.29 -5.57
C ASP A 50 10.46 3.28 -4.68
N THR A 51 9.16 3.06 -4.45
CA THR A 51 8.34 3.91 -3.56
C THR A 51 8.90 3.93 -2.14
N PHE A 52 9.34 2.78 -1.62
CA PHE A 52 9.94 2.69 -0.30
C PHE A 52 11.27 3.45 -0.22
N ILE A 53 12.15 3.26 -1.19
CA ILE A 53 13.45 3.96 -1.28
C ILE A 53 13.23 5.48 -1.38
N PHE A 54 12.33 5.93 -2.26
CA PHE A 54 11.96 7.34 -2.36
C PHE A 54 11.38 7.89 -1.04
N GLY A 55 10.53 7.11 -0.37
CA GLY A 55 9.98 7.45 0.94
C GLY A 55 11.06 7.63 2.01
N CYS A 56 12.03 6.71 2.09
CA CYS A 56 13.18 6.84 2.98
C CYS A 56 14.00 8.10 2.68
N PHE A 57 14.23 8.41 1.41
CA PHE A 57 14.92 9.65 1.03
C PHE A 57 14.14 10.90 1.45
N LEU A 58 12.83 10.95 1.19
CA LEU A 58 11.96 12.04 1.62
C LEU A 58 11.97 12.23 3.14
N LEU A 59 11.89 11.14 3.90
CA LEU A 59 11.97 11.18 5.37
C LEU A 59 13.34 11.68 5.85
N SER A 60 14.42 11.21 5.25
CA SER A 60 15.78 11.67 5.58
C SER A 60 15.97 13.15 5.27
N TYR A 61 15.46 13.62 4.12
CA TYR A 61 15.49 15.01 3.72
C TYR A 61 14.66 15.87 4.67
N MET A 62 13.45 15.43 5.01
CA MET A 62 12.60 16.16 5.96
C MET A 62 13.26 16.24 7.34
N THR A 63 13.89 15.17 7.79
CA THR A 63 14.65 15.16 9.06
C THR A 63 15.82 16.14 9.02
N ALA A 64 16.61 16.13 7.94
CA ALA A 64 17.72 17.07 7.76
C ALA A 64 17.26 18.53 7.62
N ARG A 65 16.12 18.76 6.96
CA ARG A 65 15.50 20.07 6.83
C ARG A 65 15.00 20.58 8.17
N MET A 66 14.36 19.72 8.97
CA MET A 66 13.89 20.07 10.31
C MET A 66 15.03 20.31 11.29
N SER A 67 16.18 19.63 11.12
CA SER A 67 17.35 19.85 11.97
C SER A 67 18.13 21.15 11.62
N THR A 68 17.94 21.68 10.42
CA THR A 68 18.59 22.90 9.96
C THR A 68 17.77 24.13 10.40
N ARG A 69 18.33 24.95 11.30
CA ARG A 69 17.70 26.22 11.73
C ARG A 69 17.87 27.38 10.74
N VAL A 70 18.63 27.18 9.67
CA VAL A 70 18.83 28.19 8.63
C VAL A 70 17.54 28.31 7.81
N PRO A 71 16.95 29.51 7.70
CA PRO A 71 15.76 29.71 6.89
C PRO A 71 16.05 29.38 5.41
N TRP A 72 15.03 28.94 4.70
CA TRP A 72 15.15 28.71 3.26
C TRP A 72 15.52 30.03 2.55
N PRO A 73 16.47 30.02 1.61
CA PRO A 73 16.83 31.22 0.87
C PRO A 73 15.61 31.79 0.14
N ASN A 74 15.55 33.12 0.01
CA ASN A 74 14.44 33.81 -0.64
C ASN A 74 14.33 33.32 -2.11
N PRO A 75 13.19 32.77 -2.54
CA PRO A 75 13.01 32.26 -3.90
C PRO A 75 13.35 33.29 -4.98
N SER A 76 13.16 34.58 -4.69
CA SER A 76 13.48 35.69 -5.60
C SER A 76 14.98 35.79 -5.90
N GLU A 77 15.84 35.43 -4.96
CA GLU A 77 17.30 35.39 -5.14
C GLU A 77 17.76 34.10 -5.81
N VAL A 78 17.15 32.97 -5.47
CA VAL A 78 17.53 31.64 -5.99
C VAL A 78 17.12 31.45 -7.45
N PHE A 79 15.95 31.98 -7.84
CA PHE A 79 15.43 31.87 -9.21
C PHE A 79 15.69 33.13 -10.05
N ALA A 80 16.48 34.08 -9.55
CA ALA A 80 16.84 35.33 -10.23
C ALA A 80 15.62 36.06 -10.83
N LEU A 81 14.50 36.14 -10.10
CA LEU A 81 13.31 36.90 -10.52
C LEU A 81 13.56 38.40 -10.36
N ARG A 82 14.41 38.96 -11.23
CA ARG A 82 14.43 40.39 -11.54
C ARG A 82 13.57 40.56 -12.79
N ILE A 83 12.27 40.77 -12.61
CA ILE A 83 11.45 41.39 -13.65
C ILE A 83 11.90 42.86 -13.71
N GLY A 84 12.57 43.23 -14.80
CA GLY A 84 12.82 44.61 -15.18
C GLY A 84 11.69 45.16 -16.04
#